data_AF-A0A1Y1MS17-F1
#
_entry.id   AF-A0A1Y1MS17-F1
#
_cell.length_a   1.000
_cell.length_b   1.000
_cell.length_c   1.000
_cell.angle_alpha   90.00
_cell.angle_beta   90.00
_cell.angle_gamma   90.00
#
_symmetry.space_group_name_H-M   'P 1'
#
loop_
_entity.id
_entity.type
_entity.pdbx_description
1 polymer ?
#
loop_
_entity_poly.entity_id
_entity_poly.type
_entity_poly.pdbx_seq_one_letter_code
_entity_poly.pdbx_strand_id
1 'polypeptide(L)'
;MWKLILLVLICVYLVHSCDMDQIRQGCRIQNRACSCGSGCMNEYRYDTIQECNNALRGKRTDICSPNPCQHGGSCLQISHHPGYKCLCEGTGYFGLRCNRACPRGITRDQTLPHECIVI
;
A
#
# COMPACT_ATOMS: atom_id res chain seq x y z
N MET A 1 28.76 36.76 1.58
CA MET A 1 27.72 36.42 2.57
C MET A 1 26.36 36.21 1.90
N TRP A 2 25.65 37.24 1.42
CA TRP A 2 24.31 37.10 0.79
C TRP A 2 24.23 36.18 -0.46
N LYS A 3 25.27 36.18 -1.30
CA LYS A 3 25.34 35.30 -2.49
C LYS A 3 25.32 33.80 -2.14
N LEU A 4 25.91 33.40 -1.01
CA LEU A 4 25.84 32.01 -0.52
C LEU A 4 24.43 31.67 -0.02
N ILE A 5 23.74 32.62 0.62
CA ILE A 5 22.37 32.45 1.09
C ILE A 5 21.41 32.29 -0.09
N LEU A 6 21.56 33.12 -1.13
CA LEU A 6 20.81 32.98 -2.39
C LEU A 6 21.04 31.61 -3.04
N LEU A 7 22.29 31.14 -3.09
CA LEU A 7 22.62 29.82 -3.65
C LEU A 7 22.01 28.68 -2.84
N VAL A 8 22.02 28.75 -1.51
CA VAL A 8 21.39 27.73 -0.66
C VAL A 8 19.87 27.72 -0.81
N LEU A 9 19.23 28.89 -0.85
CA LEU A 9 17.78 28.99 -1.07
C LEU A 9 17.37 28.51 -2.47
N ILE A 10 18.17 28.78 -3.50
CA ILE A 10 17.98 28.25 -4.85
C ILE A 10 18.13 26.73 -4.85
N CYS A 11 19.16 26.17 -4.18
CA CYS A 11 19.30 24.74 -4.03
C CYS A 11 18.07 24.12 -3.37
N VAL A 12 17.61 24.66 -2.23
CA VAL A 12 16.40 24.18 -1.53
C VAL A 12 15.15 24.26 -2.41
N TYR A 13 15.01 25.32 -3.21
CA TYR A 13 13.89 25.48 -4.15
C TYR A 13 13.95 24.50 -5.34
N LEU A 14 15.15 24.08 -5.74
CA LEU A 14 15.37 23.13 -6.84
C LEU A 14 15.27 21.66 -6.40
N VAL A 15 15.42 21.34 -5.11
CA VAL A 15 15.22 19.96 -4.62
C VAL A 15 13.73 19.68 -4.43
N HIS A 16 13.05 19.25 -5.49
CA HIS A 16 11.81 18.45 -5.41
C HIS A 16 12.15 16.98 -5.10
N SER A 17 13.00 16.75 -4.12
CA SER A 17 13.39 15.39 -3.71
C SER A 17 12.34 14.83 -2.76
N CYS A 18 11.92 13.58 -2.99
CA CYS A 18 11.16 12.85 -1.99
C CYS A 18 12.04 12.60 -0.75
N ASP A 19 11.40 12.44 0.41
CA ASP A 19 12.08 12.05 1.63
C ASP A 19 12.80 10.69 1.44
N MET A 20 13.94 10.49 2.10
CA MET A 20 14.77 9.29 1.89
C MET A 20 14.02 7.99 2.23
N ASP A 21 13.04 8.07 3.14
CA ASP A 21 12.18 6.96 3.55
C ASP A 21 11.12 6.57 2.49
N GLN A 22 10.93 7.38 1.45
CA GLN A 22 9.91 7.14 0.40
C GLN A 22 10.49 6.58 -0.90
N ILE A 23 11.79 6.29 -0.95
CA ILE A 23 12.44 5.71 -2.12
C ILE A 23 12.24 4.19 -2.10
N ARG A 24 11.69 3.64 -3.18
CA ARG A 24 11.62 2.18 -3.37
C ARG A 24 12.05 1.77 -4.77
N GLN A 25 12.48 0.52 -4.88
CA GLN A 25 12.58 -0.14 -6.18
C GLN A 25 11.19 -0.61 -6.60
N GLY A 26 10.84 -0.38 -7.86
CA GLY A 26 9.56 -0.83 -8.39
C GLY A 26 9.50 -0.70 -9.90
N CYS A 27 8.33 -1.01 -10.44
CA CYS A 27 8.05 -1.01 -11.87
C CYS A 27 6.79 -0.22 -12.19
N ARG A 28 6.76 0.36 -13.39
CA ARG A 28 5.61 1.08 -13.94
C ARG A 28 5.45 0.77 -15.43
N ILE A 29 4.24 0.98 -15.93
CA ILE A 29 3.96 0.87 -17.36
C ILE A 29 4.27 2.22 -18.00
N GLN A 30 5.20 2.24 -18.94
CA GLN A 30 5.50 3.39 -19.80
C GLN A 30 5.53 2.93 -21.26
N ASN A 31 4.83 3.64 -22.14
CA ASN A 31 4.80 3.34 -23.58
C ASN A 31 4.45 1.87 -23.90
N ARG A 32 3.46 1.30 -23.21
CA ARG A 32 3.03 -0.11 -23.32
C ARG A 32 4.14 -1.15 -23.01
N ALA A 33 5.20 -0.72 -22.35
CA ALA A 33 6.26 -1.59 -21.84
C ALA A 33 6.44 -1.39 -20.33
N CYS A 34 7.02 -2.39 -19.68
CA CYS A 34 7.36 -2.29 -18.26
C CYS A 34 8.75 -1.72 -18.10
N SER A 35 8.87 -0.69 -17.27
CA SER A 35 10.14 -0.08 -16.88
C SER A 35 10.27 -0.15 -15.36
N CYS A 36 11.46 -0.52 -14.87
CA CYS A 36 11.76 -0.67 -13.45
C CYS A 36 12.97 0.17 -13.05
N GLY A 37 12.98 0.65 -11.82
CA GLY A 37 14.06 1.47 -11.30
C GLY A 37 13.85 1.80 -9.83
N SER A 38 14.66 2.73 -9.33
CA SER A 38 14.54 3.30 -7.99
C SER A 38 13.94 4.70 -8.08
N GLY A 39 13.14 5.10 -7.10
CA GLY A 39 12.47 6.41 -7.10
C GLY A 39 11.32 6.44 -6.09
N CYS A 40 10.46 7.45 -6.19
CA CYS A 40 9.40 7.66 -5.20
C CYS A 40 8.38 6.52 -5.21
N MET A 41 7.84 6.15 -4.05
CA MET A 41 6.81 5.10 -3.96
C MET A 41 5.60 5.34 -4.89
N ASN A 42 5.19 6.59 -5.08
CA ASN A 42 4.03 6.94 -5.91
C ASN A 42 4.29 6.78 -7.41
N GLU A 43 5.56 6.73 -7.84
CA GLU A 43 5.91 6.54 -9.25
C GLU A 43 5.81 5.10 -9.72
N TYR A 44 5.91 4.13 -8.80
CA TYR A 44 5.90 2.72 -9.11
C TYR A 44 4.60 2.07 -8.63
N ARG A 45 3.84 1.55 -9.59
CA ARG A 45 2.58 0.84 -9.31
C ARG A 45 2.81 -0.63 -8.94
N TYR A 46 3.86 -1.24 -9.48
CA TYR A 46 4.13 -2.67 -9.36
C TYR A 46 5.46 -2.87 -8.65
N ASP A 47 5.60 -3.95 -7.89
CA ASP A 47 6.85 -4.24 -7.18
C ASP A 47 7.80 -5.06 -8.02
N THR A 48 7.26 -5.85 -8.96
CA THR A 48 8.06 -6.70 -9.85
C THR A 48 7.74 -6.44 -11.31
N ILE A 49 8.72 -6.71 -12.18
CA ILE A 49 8.52 -6.63 -13.63
C ILE A 49 7.49 -7.65 -14.12
N GLN A 50 7.37 -8.81 -13.44
CA GLN A 50 6.38 -9.83 -13.75
C GLN A 50 4.95 -9.33 -13.50
N GLU A 51 4.71 -8.70 -12.34
CA GLU A 51 3.42 -8.10 -12.00
C GLU A 51 3.03 -7.02 -13.03
N CYS A 52 3.97 -6.17 -13.40
CA CYS A 52 3.78 -5.17 -14.45
C CYS A 52 3.44 -5.81 -15.81
N ASN A 53 4.16 -6.87 -16.22
CA ASN A 53 3.91 -7.55 -17.49
C ASN A 53 2.55 -8.28 -17.50
N ASN A 54 2.16 -8.85 -16.36
CA ASN A 54 0.83 -9.44 -16.19
C ASN A 54 -0.25 -8.38 -16.37
N ALA A 55 -0.07 -7.21 -15.76
CA ALA A 55 -0.99 -6.08 -15.93
C ALA A 55 -1.05 -5.59 -17.39
N LEU A 56 0.08 -5.50 -18.10
CA LEU A 56 0.12 -5.17 -19.54
C LEU A 56 -0.65 -6.17 -20.40
N ARG A 57 -0.56 -7.47 -20.07
CA ARG A 57 -1.22 -8.56 -20.80
C ARG A 57 -2.67 -8.77 -20.38
N GLY A 58 -3.18 -7.98 -19.44
CA GLY A 58 -4.52 -8.17 -18.86
C GLY A 58 -4.66 -9.44 -18.02
N LYS A 59 -3.55 -10.09 -17.63
CA LYS A 59 -3.55 -11.25 -16.76
C LYS A 59 -3.85 -10.80 -15.33
N ARG A 60 -5.13 -10.85 -14.95
CA ARG A 60 -5.55 -10.67 -13.56
C ARG A 60 -5.26 -11.96 -12.80
N THR A 61 -4.18 -11.99 -12.04
CA THR A 61 -4.04 -12.98 -10.97
C THR A 61 -5.10 -12.67 -9.93
N ASP A 62 -5.99 -13.62 -9.67
CA ASP A 62 -6.98 -13.50 -8.61
C ASP A 62 -6.26 -13.68 -7.26
N ILE A 63 -5.91 -12.56 -6.63
CA ILE A 63 -5.20 -12.56 -5.34
C ILE A 63 -6.10 -13.11 -4.22
N CYS A 64 -7.42 -13.12 -4.44
CA CYS A 64 -8.38 -13.68 -3.51
C CYS A 64 -8.56 -15.19 -3.66
N SER A 65 -7.81 -15.85 -4.55
CA SER A 65 -7.87 -17.30 -4.75
C SER A 65 -6.47 -17.95 -4.62
N PRO A 66 -6.22 -18.72 -3.54
CA PRO A 66 -7.12 -19.02 -2.42
C PRO A 66 -7.33 -17.81 -1.50
N ASN A 67 -8.47 -17.74 -0.80
CA ASN A 67 -8.82 -16.60 0.04
C ASN A 67 -7.73 -16.38 1.12
N PRO A 68 -7.01 -15.23 1.10
CA PRO A 68 -5.97 -14.95 2.07
C PRO A 68 -6.51 -14.55 3.45
N CYS A 69 -7.80 -14.20 3.58
CA CYS A 69 -8.42 -13.75 4.81
C CYS A 69 -8.78 -14.93 5.72
N GLN A 70 -8.51 -14.79 7.03
CA GLN A 70 -8.78 -15.82 8.03
C GLN A 70 -10.17 -15.65 8.65
N HIS A 71 -10.61 -16.65 9.42
CA HIS A 71 -11.84 -16.61 10.24
C HIS A 71 -13.12 -16.19 9.50
N GLY A 72 -13.24 -16.55 8.22
CA GLY A 72 -14.41 -16.22 7.41
C GLY A 72 -14.42 -14.81 6.83
N GLY A 73 -13.31 -14.07 6.91
CA GLY A 73 -13.17 -12.77 6.26
C GLY A 73 -13.32 -12.85 4.73
N SER A 74 -13.93 -11.82 4.15
CA SER A 74 -14.11 -11.72 2.69
C SER A 74 -12.93 -10.99 2.04
N CYS A 75 -12.40 -11.51 0.94
CA CYS A 75 -11.32 -10.87 0.21
C CYS A 75 -11.84 -9.95 -0.89
N LEU A 76 -11.32 -8.72 -0.93
CA LEU A 76 -11.55 -7.76 -1.99
C LEU A 76 -10.21 -7.49 -2.71
N GLN A 77 -10.14 -7.78 -4.01
CA GLN A 77 -8.97 -7.43 -4.82
C GLN A 77 -8.92 -5.91 -5.05
N ILE A 78 -7.78 -5.29 -4.75
CA ILE A 78 -7.54 -3.86 -4.91
C ILE A 78 -6.34 -3.60 -5.82
N SER A 79 -6.24 -2.38 -6.35
CA SER A 79 -5.13 -1.99 -7.24
C SER A 79 -3.86 -1.56 -6.52
N HIS A 80 -3.94 -1.29 -5.22
CA HIS A 80 -2.80 -0.84 -4.40
C HIS A 80 -2.16 -2.04 -3.70
N HIS A 81 -0.85 -1.98 -3.48
CA HIS A 81 -0.13 -3.03 -2.77
C HIS A 81 -0.70 -3.22 -1.35
N PRO A 82 -0.96 -4.46 -0.86
CA PRO A 82 -0.55 -5.77 -1.40
C PRO A 82 -1.48 -6.40 -2.45
N GLY A 83 -2.41 -5.64 -3.02
CA GLY A 83 -3.31 -6.10 -4.08
C GLY A 83 -4.62 -6.71 -3.57
N TYR A 84 -4.83 -6.76 -2.26
CA TYR A 84 -6.09 -7.17 -1.64
C TYR A 84 -6.35 -6.44 -0.32
N LYS A 85 -7.61 -6.42 0.10
CA LYS A 85 -8.07 -6.02 1.43
C LYS A 85 -9.01 -7.08 1.97
N CYS A 86 -8.85 -7.44 3.24
CA CYS A 86 -9.81 -8.30 3.94
C CYS A 86 -10.90 -7.46 4.61
N LEU A 87 -12.15 -7.89 4.43
CA LEU A 87 -13.32 -7.40 5.15
C LEU A 87 -13.58 -8.36 6.31
N CYS A 88 -13.46 -7.85 7.53
CA CYS A 88 -13.53 -8.64 8.76
C CYS A 88 -14.81 -8.38 9.57
N GLU A 89 -15.65 -7.46 9.12
CA GLU A 89 -16.91 -7.11 9.76
C GLU A 89 -17.78 -8.36 9.98
N GLY A 90 -18.33 -8.51 11.18
CA GLY A 90 -19.16 -9.68 11.54
C GLY A 90 -18.39 -10.98 11.82
N THR A 91 -17.06 -11.03 11.63
CA THR A 91 -16.25 -12.21 11.97
C THR A 91 -15.86 -12.26 13.46
N GLY A 92 -15.91 -11.11 14.15
CA GLY A 92 -15.35 -10.97 15.49
C GLY A 92 -13.81 -10.91 15.51
N TYR A 93 -13.18 -10.68 14.35
CA TYR A 93 -11.75 -10.49 14.18
C TYR A 93 -11.45 -9.18 13.45
N PHE A 94 -10.22 -8.68 13.58
CA PHE A 94 -9.70 -7.49 12.92
C PHE A 94 -8.26 -7.68 12.46
N GLY A 95 -7.70 -6.67 11.80
CA GLY A 95 -6.35 -6.66 11.25
C GLY A 95 -6.30 -7.07 9.78
N LEU A 96 -5.11 -6.94 9.16
CA LEU A 96 -4.91 -7.06 7.70
C LEU A 96 -5.48 -8.34 7.08
N ARG A 97 -5.45 -9.46 7.84
CA ARG A 97 -5.95 -10.78 7.40
C ARG A 97 -7.04 -11.34 8.32
N CYS A 98 -7.71 -10.50 9.11
CA CYS A 98 -8.68 -10.92 10.13
C CYS A 98 -8.08 -11.95 11.12
N ASN A 99 -6.84 -11.74 11.55
CA ASN A 99 -6.09 -12.69 12.37
C ASN A 99 -6.07 -12.33 13.88
N ARG A 100 -6.62 -11.17 14.26
CA ARG A 100 -6.66 -10.71 15.66
C ARG A 100 -8.09 -10.76 16.18
N ALA A 101 -8.34 -11.40 17.30
CA ALA A 101 -9.67 -11.44 17.89
C ALA A 101 -10.07 -10.07 18.46
N CYS A 102 -11.30 -9.64 18.23
CA CYS A 102 -11.82 -8.42 18.81
C CYS A 102 -11.83 -8.49 20.34
N PRO A 103 -11.41 -7.42 21.05
CA PRO A 103 -11.42 -7.41 22.51
C PRO A 103 -12.85 -7.48 23.04
N ARG A 104 -13.08 -8.34 24.04
CA ARG A 104 -14.37 -8.47 24.73
C ARG A 104 -14.49 -7.41 25.82
N GLY A 105 -14.68 -6.16 25.42
CA GLY A 105 -14.99 -5.03 26.32
C GLY A 105 -14.12 -3.79 26.12
N ILE A 106 -14.64 -2.64 26.57
CA ILE A 106 -13.93 -1.35 26.59
C ILE A 106 -13.03 -1.34 27.83
N THR A 107 -11.77 -1.74 27.70
CA THR A 107 -10.75 -1.32 28.66
C THR A 107 -10.63 0.20 28.55
N ARG A 108 -10.52 0.91 29.68
CA ARG A 108 -10.68 2.38 29.82
C ARG A 108 -9.74 3.26 28.96
N ASP A 109 -8.98 2.69 28.03
CA ASP A 109 -7.92 3.34 27.28
C ASP A 109 -7.74 2.85 25.82
N GLN A 110 -8.77 2.25 25.18
CA GLN A 110 -8.61 1.77 23.80
C GLN A 110 -9.75 2.18 22.87
N THR A 111 -9.38 2.86 21.77
CA THR A 111 -10.20 2.99 20.57
C THR A 111 -10.46 1.61 19.99
N LEU A 112 -11.71 1.15 20.05
CA LEU A 112 -12.12 -0.12 19.48
C LEU A 112 -11.95 -0.06 17.95
N PRO A 113 -11.33 -1.06 17.31
CA PRO A 113 -11.26 -1.12 15.85
C PRO A 113 -12.67 -1.08 15.26
N HIS A 114 -12.84 -0.34 14.16
CA HIS A 114 -14.15 -0.19 13.51
C HIS A 114 -14.77 -1.53 13.11
N GLU A 115 -13.93 -2.52 12.76
CA GLU A 115 -14.34 -3.88 12.40
C GLU A 115 -14.96 -4.65 13.59
N CYS A 116 -14.73 -4.19 14.82
CA CYS A 116 -15.21 -4.80 16.06
C CYS A 116 -16.46 -4.12 16.64
N ILE A 117 -16.95 -3.03 16.03
CA ILE A 117 -18.16 -2.35 16.46
C ILE A 117 -19.36 -3.09 15.87
N VAL A 118 -20.13 -3.77 16.73
CA VAL A 118 -21.40 -4.40 16.34
C VAL A 118 -22.49 -3.33 16.41
N ILE A 119 -23.03 -2.92 15.26
CA ILE A 119 -24.19 -2.01 15.17
C ILE A 119 -25.51 -2.76 15.33
#